data_AF-A0A5B9QSI8-F1
#
_entry.id   AF-A0A5B9QSI8-F1
#
_cell.length_a   1.000
_cell.length_b   1.000
_cell.length_c   1.000
_cell.angle_alpha   90.00
_cell.angle_beta   90.00
_cell.angle_gamma   90.00
#
_symmetry.space_group_name_H-M   'P 1'
#
loop_
_entity.id
_entity.type
_entity.pdbx_description
1 polymer ?
#
loop_
_entity_poly.entity_id
_entity_poly.type
_entity_poly.pdbx_seq_one_letter_code
_entity_poly.pdbx_strand_id
1 'polypeptide(L)'
;MPFKYQLTWIQQAKRWRKRYRSKTYYLKTRTGGKRDRAGYLEALAEWERLKAFIDGLGPNPYTATGAIIPEAQLLKSGSVYLPPAPVPQPAPDVVSVADPAHTVTQTLGPDEPKDTAEPLPPWIIGTGIGPMLHPELVVSDKGTPTGERRISKLAEVWHSERRKQVERGELTLKQWSEDQSKLQVFRDFIFANYPNVVFADQITPEILNQYRDKQWEFVDCGTENSIGRETLKKRLSNVRQWLGFLVDHNYLAELPKDLSKYARVKIDKPKPIFWTIAEIKKLAEQATPRTKLYLMLGLNCGWTQKDIATLEASMIDWDTRIIERGRSKTGVRSKCRLWPSTLALLERERRNNSKTKGPLLLNANGLPLYYERVNDRGKIAIADAIRFSFDRLKNRKKMGFKEHPCSFKHLRKTGANEIEKINPELTGLYLAHSEGQMKRHYVEQQFEALFVETDKLESLFGFA
;
A
#
# COMPACT_ATOMS: atom_id res chain seq x y z
N MET A 1 -9.59 -0.42 38.98
CA MET A 1 -9.34 -1.00 37.64
C MET A 1 -10.03 -0.14 36.58
N PRO A 2 -9.38 0.22 35.47
CA PRO A 2 -10.02 1.00 34.40
C PRO A 2 -11.10 0.16 33.69
N PHE A 3 -12.29 0.73 33.56
CA PHE A 3 -13.44 0.09 32.92
C PHE A 3 -13.19 -0.10 31.41
N LYS A 4 -13.16 -1.34 30.91
CA LYS A 4 -12.94 -1.65 29.49
C LYS A 4 -14.25 -1.50 28.71
N TYR A 5 -14.42 -0.37 28.03
CA TYR A 5 -15.59 -0.11 27.19
C TYR A 5 -15.61 -1.04 25.95
N GLN A 6 -16.72 -1.71 25.69
CA GLN A 6 -16.93 -2.55 24.49
C GLN A 6 -17.28 -1.73 23.24
N LEU A 7 -17.68 -0.47 23.43
CA LEU A 7 -18.04 0.49 22.40
C LEU A 7 -16.97 1.60 22.33
N THR A 8 -16.77 2.18 21.14
CA THR A 8 -15.85 3.32 20.97
C THR A 8 -16.62 4.62 20.97
N TRP A 9 -16.27 5.57 21.85
CA TRP A 9 -16.85 6.91 21.85
C TRP A 9 -16.28 7.77 20.70
N ILE A 10 -17.16 8.43 19.95
CA ILE A 10 -16.78 9.39 18.89
C ILE A 10 -17.13 10.81 19.36
N GLN A 11 -16.11 11.57 19.75
CA GLN A 11 -16.29 12.90 20.35
C GLN A 11 -17.00 13.89 19.43
N GLN A 12 -16.69 13.89 18.13
CA GLN A 12 -17.30 14.80 17.15
C GLN A 12 -18.79 14.52 16.93
N ALA A 13 -19.19 13.24 16.95
CA ALA A 13 -20.57 12.82 16.74
C ALA A 13 -21.39 12.77 18.04
N LYS A 14 -20.74 12.91 19.21
CA LYS A 14 -21.30 12.70 20.54
C LYS A 14 -22.11 11.40 20.65
N ARG A 15 -21.57 10.31 20.07
CA ARG A 15 -22.22 8.99 20.00
C ARG A 15 -21.24 7.86 20.23
N TRP A 16 -21.76 6.74 20.70
CA TRP A 16 -21.04 5.47 20.75
C TRP A 16 -21.10 4.75 19.39
N ARG A 17 -20.01 4.06 19.03
CA ARG A 17 -19.83 3.39 17.74
C ARG A 17 -19.36 1.95 17.94
N LYS A 18 -19.86 1.05 17.10
CA LYS A 18 -19.39 -0.34 16.99
C LYS A 18 -19.27 -0.78 15.53
N ARG A 19 -18.25 -1.57 15.20
CA ARG A 19 -18.08 -2.20 13.88
C ARG A 19 -18.49 -3.66 13.98
N TYR A 20 -19.33 -4.12 13.07
CA TYR A 20 -19.83 -5.49 13.01
C TYR A 20 -20.23 -5.88 11.59
N ARG A 21 -19.84 -7.09 11.14
CA ARG A 21 -20.05 -7.57 9.75
C ARG A 21 -19.68 -6.51 8.69
N SER A 22 -18.48 -5.93 8.81
CA SER A 22 -17.94 -4.90 7.92
C SER A 22 -18.70 -3.56 7.85
N LYS A 23 -19.80 -3.39 8.59
CA LYS A 23 -20.55 -2.13 8.72
C LYS A 23 -20.25 -1.45 10.06
N THR A 24 -20.38 -0.13 10.08
CA THR A 24 -20.19 0.69 11.29
C THR A 24 -21.55 1.21 11.74
N TYR A 25 -21.89 0.96 13.00
CA TYR A 25 -23.14 1.34 13.62
C TYR A 25 -22.91 2.45 14.63
N TYR A 26 -23.74 3.50 14.55
CA TYR A 26 -23.76 4.62 15.49
C TYR A 26 -25.03 4.53 16.32
N LEU A 27 -24.86 4.40 17.63
CA LEU A 27 -25.95 4.20 18.57
C LEU A 27 -26.65 5.54 18.82
N LYS A 28 -27.98 5.51 18.86
CA LYS A 28 -28.83 6.71 18.91
C LYS A 28 -29.27 7.07 20.33
N THR A 29 -28.96 6.25 21.34
CA THR A 29 -29.24 6.56 22.75
C THR A 29 -28.67 7.92 23.17
N ARG A 30 -29.40 8.59 24.07
CA ARG A 30 -29.05 9.91 24.56
C ARG A 30 -27.92 9.75 25.57
N THR A 31 -26.79 10.39 25.34
CA THR A 31 -25.63 10.27 26.25
C THR A 31 -25.05 11.65 26.56
N GLY A 32 -24.63 11.86 27.82
CA GLY A 32 -24.01 13.09 28.30
C GLY A 32 -22.52 13.20 27.95
N GLY A 33 -21.90 12.15 27.42
CA GLY A 33 -20.49 12.13 27.00
C GLY A 33 -19.78 10.82 27.29
N LYS A 34 -18.47 10.76 26.99
CA LYS A 34 -17.65 9.54 27.18
C LYS A 34 -17.63 9.00 28.61
N ARG A 35 -17.79 9.88 29.62
CA ARG A 35 -17.75 9.54 31.05
C ARG A 35 -19.13 9.23 31.63
N ASP A 36 -20.19 9.38 30.83
CA ASP A 36 -21.56 9.06 31.25
C ASP A 36 -21.75 7.53 31.27
N ARG A 37 -21.72 6.97 32.48
CA ARG A 37 -21.86 5.53 32.69
C ARG A 37 -23.26 5.04 32.32
N ALA A 38 -24.30 5.81 32.62
CA ALA A 38 -25.68 5.47 32.27
C ALA A 38 -25.85 5.47 30.74
N GLY A 39 -25.38 6.53 30.07
CA GLY A 39 -25.39 6.60 28.62
C GLY A 39 -24.58 5.50 27.93
N TYR A 40 -23.47 5.06 28.52
CA TYR A 40 -22.72 3.89 28.02
C TYR A 40 -23.52 2.59 28.14
N LEU A 41 -24.18 2.34 29.27
CA LEU A 41 -24.97 1.12 29.48
C LEU A 41 -26.19 1.09 28.54
N GLU A 42 -26.87 2.21 28.34
CA GLU A 42 -27.96 2.32 27.36
C GLU A 42 -27.49 2.03 25.94
N ALA A 43 -26.35 2.61 25.54
CA ALA A 43 -25.75 2.34 24.24
C ALA A 43 -25.36 0.86 24.09
N LEU A 44 -24.86 0.22 25.14
CA LEU A 44 -24.53 -1.20 25.11
C LEU A 44 -25.77 -2.07 24.92
N ALA A 45 -26.87 -1.77 25.63
CA ALA A 45 -28.14 -2.47 25.46
C ALA A 45 -28.74 -2.26 24.04
N GLU A 46 -28.69 -1.04 23.51
CA GLU A 46 -29.09 -0.76 22.11
C GLU A 46 -28.24 -1.58 21.13
N TRP A 47 -26.93 -1.68 21.37
CA TRP A 47 -26.03 -2.46 20.54
C TRP A 47 -26.36 -3.95 20.54
N GLU A 48 -26.64 -4.54 21.70
CA GLU A 48 -26.99 -5.96 21.82
C GLU A 48 -28.28 -6.30 21.06
N ARG A 49 -29.29 -5.43 21.15
CA ARG A 49 -30.54 -5.58 20.40
C ARG A 49 -30.34 -5.46 18.89
N LEU A 50 -29.55 -4.47 18.46
CA LEU A 50 -29.21 -4.30 17.05
C LEU A 50 -28.40 -5.47 16.50
N LYS A 51 -27.47 -6.00 17.30
CA LYS A 51 -26.70 -7.19 16.95
C LYS A 51 -27.62 -8.40 16.79
N ALA A 52 -28.54 -8.64 17.72
CA ALA A 52 -29.51 -9.75 17.62
C ALA A 52 -30.36 -9.66 16.35
N PHE A 53 -30.85 -8.46 15.98
CA PHE A 53 -31.57 -8.26 14.71
C PHE A 53 -30.71 -8.54 13.48
N ILE A 54 -29.46 -8.04 13.45
CA ILE A 54 -28.53 -8.29 12.33
C ILE A 54 -28.18 -9.77 12.20
N ASP A 55 -28.13 -10.48 13.33
CA ASP A 55 -27.87 -11.92 13.39
C ASP A 55 -29.13 -12.76 13.10
N GLY A 56 -30.30 -12.14 12.89
CA GLY A 56 -31.56 -12.83 12.62
C GLY A 56 -32.19 -13.48 13.86
N LEU A 57 -31.72 -13.13 15.05
CA LEU A 57 -32.10 -13.72 16.33
C LEU A 57 -33.17 -12.90 17.08
N GLY A 58 -33.53 -11.71 16.58
CA GLY A 58 -34.50 -10.84 17.24
C GLY A 58 -35.14 -9.81 16.32
N PRO A 59 -36.22 -9.14 16.77
CA PRO A 59 -36.92 -8.13 15.98
C PRO A 59 -36.11 -6.82 15.85
N ASN A 60 -36.42 -6.02 14.83
CA ASN A 60 -35.75 -4.74 14.58
C ASN A 60 -35.94 -3.79 15.78
N PRO A 61 -34.86 -3.27 16.39
CA PRO A 61 -34.96 -2.37 17.55
C PRO A 61 -35.41 -0.95 17.20
N TYR A 62 -35.58 -0.61 15.91
CA TYR A 62 -35.99 0.72 15.47
C TYR A 62 -37.37 0.72 14.81
N THR A 63 -38.11 1.81 15.04
CA THR A 63 -39.33 2.16 14.30
C THR A 63 -39.02 2.53 12.85
N ALA A 64 -40.04 2.63 12.00
CA ALA A 64 -39.89 3.09 10.62
C ALA A 64 -39.28 4.51 10.50
N THR A 65 -39.48 5.37 11.51
CA THR A 65 -38.87 6.70 11.60
C THR A 65 -37.44 6.67 12.17
N GLY A 66 -36.94 5.50 12.55
CA GLY A 66 -35.60 5.29 13.06
C GLY A 66 -35.40 5.63 14.54
N ALA A 67 -36.48 5.82 15.31
CA ALA A 67 -36.44 5.93 16.77
C ALA A 67 -36.33 4.55 17.42
N ILE A 68 -35.61 4.44 18.55
CA ILE A 68 -35.46 3.18 19.28
C ILE A 68 -36.78 2.77 19.94
N ILE A 69 -37.19 1.52 19.77
CA ILE A 69 -38.39 0.96 20.39
C ILE A 69 -38.05 0.59 21.84
N PRO A 70 -38.81 1.05 22.85
CA PRO A 70 -38.65 0.60 24.23
C PRO A 70 -38.71 -0.93 24.34
N GLU A 71 -37.86 -1.52 25.19
CA GLU A 71 -37.74 -2.99 25.31
C GLU A 71 -39.07 -3.68 25.64
N ALA A 72 -39.87 -3.05 26.51
CA ALA A 72 -41.20 -3.51 26.89
C ALA A 72 -42.19 -3.64 25.70
N GLN A 73 -41.95 -2.94 24.59
CA GLN A 73 -42.80 -2.99 23.40
C GLN A 73 -42.39 -4.09 22.40
N LEU A 74 -41.13 -4.54 22.39
CA LEU A 74 -40.69 -5.64 21.52
C LEU A 74 -41.13 -7.02 22.01
N LEU A 75 -41.29 -7.20 23.32
CA LEU A 75 -41.75 -8.47 23.90
C LEU A 75 -43.23 -8.76 23.58
N LYS A 76 -44.01 -7.74 23.21
CA LYS A 76 -45.43 -7.88 22.83
C LYS A 76 -45.67 -8.23 21.36
N SER A 77 -44.62 -8.27 20.52
CA SER A 77 -44.72 -8.48 19.07
C SER A 77 -44.06 -9.76 18.55
N GLY A 78 -43.63 -10.66 19.44
CA GLY A 78 -42.99 -11.93 19.07
C GLY A 78 -43.97 -12.92 18.42
N SER A 79 -44.01 -12.96 17.10
CA SER A 79 -44.57 -14.08 16.34
C SER A 79 -43.77 -15.35 16.63
N VAL A 80 -44.46 -16.41 17.02
CA VAL A 80 -43.91 -17.75 17.26
C VAL A 80 -43.21 -18.26 16.00
N TYR A 81 -41.92 -18.60 16.11
CA TYR A 81 -41.15 -19.20 15.02
C TYR A 81 -41.39 -20.72 15.00
N LEU A 82 -41.99 -21.23 13.92
CA LEU A 82 -42.04 -22.65 13.59
C LEU A 82 -40.91 -22.95 12.59
N PRO A 83 -39.96 -23.85 12.91
CA PRO A 83 -38.89 -24.20 11.98
C PRO A 83 -39.43 -25.00 10.78
N PRO A 84 -38.86 -24.81 9.57
CA PRO A 84 -39.29 -25.56 8.39
C PRO A 84 -38.79 -27.01 8.40
N ALA A 85 -39.60 -27.91 7.85
CA ALA A 85 -39.31 -29.34 7.75
C ALA A 85 -38.10 -29.66 6.85
N PRO A 86 -37.36 -30.74 7.13
CA PRO A 86 -36.16 -31.12 6.38
C PRO A 86 -36.49 -31.61 4.96
N VAL A 87 -35.69 -31.18 3.99
CA VAL A 87 -35.78 -31.56 2.57
C VAL A 87 -35.12 -32.93 2.33
N PRO A 88 -35.70 -33.84 1.52
CA PRO A 88 -35.10 -35.15 1.25
C PRO A 88 -33.91 -35.07 0.29
N GLN A 89 -32.89 -35.91 0.51
CA GLN A 89 -31.74 -36.05 -0.40
C GLN A 89 -32.07 -36.95 -1.61
N PRO A 90 -31.56 -36.64 -2.82
CA PRO A 90 -31.66 -37.54 -3.96
C PRO A 90 -30.58 -38.63 -3.95
N ALA A 91 -30.96 -39.80 -4.48
CA ALA A 91 -30.18 -41.02 -4.61
C ALA A 91 -29.05 -40.93 -5.67
N PRO A 92 -28.05 -41.83 -5.66
CA PRO A 92 -26.89 -41.75 -6.53
C PRO A 92 -27.13 -42.41 -7.89
N ASP A 93 -26.82 -41.69 -8.97
CA ASP A 93 -26.76 -42.27 -10.32
C ASP A 93 -25.35 -42.80 -10.63
N VAL A 94 -25.37 -44.02 -11.17
CA VAL A 94 -24.25 -44.80 -11.68
C VAL A 94 -23.98 -44.40 -13.13
N VAL A 95 -22.75 -44.04 -13.49
CA VAL A 95 -22.33 -44.00 -14.90
C VAL A 95 -20.95 -44.64 -15.12
N SER A 96 -21.03 -45.74 -15.87
CA SER A 96 -20.13 -46.42 -16.80
C SER A 96 -18.72 -45.87 -17.12
N VAL A 97 -17.80 -46.83 -17.18
CA VAL A 97 -16.43 -46.81 -17.71
C VAL A 97 -16.43 -46.84 -19.25
N ALA A 98 -15.52 -46.09 -19.89
CA ALA A 98 -14.87 -46.42 -21.17
C ALA A 98 -13.61 -45.56 -21.39
N ASP A 99 -12.45 -46.21 -21.54
CA ASP A 99 -11.12 -45.68 -21.92
C ASP A 99 -10.90 -45.78 -23.46
N PRO A 100 -9.70 -45.49 -24.04
CA PRO A 100 -8.99 -44.21 -24.12
C PRO A 100 -8.49 -43.92 -25.57
N ALA A 101 -8.10 -42.69 -25.93
CA ALA A 101 -7.25 -42.48 -27.12
C ALA A 101 -6.49 -41.14 -27.15
N HIS A 102 -5.17 -41.27 -27.37
CA HIS A 102 -4.20 -40.34 -27.95
C HIS A 102 -3.76 -39.07 -27.18
N THR A 103 -2.74 -39.27 -26.34
CA THR A 103 -1.79 -38.23 -25.94
C THR A 103 -0.56 -38.27 -26.85
N VAL A 104 -0.21 -37.15 -27.47
CA VAL A 104 1.08 -36.93 -28.16
C VAL A 104 2.11 -36.52 -27.11
N THR A 105 3.09 -37.38 -26.88
CA THR A 105 4.23 -37.13 -25.99
C THR A 105 5.32 -36.38 -26.76
N GLN A 106 5.62 -35.13 -26.38
CA GLN A 106 6.93 -34.53 -26.64
C GLN A 106 7.79 -34.67 -25.38
N THR A 107 8.80 -35.53 -25.49
CA THR A 107 9.90 -35.67 -24.53
C THR A 107 10.84 -34.47 -24.65
N LEU A 108 10.92 -33.66 -23.60
CA LEU A 108 12.09 -32.82 -23.30
C LEU A 108 12.85 -33.48 -22.15
N GLY A 109 14.14 -33.72 -22.36
CA GLY A 109 15.03 -34.42 -21.45
C GLY A 109 15.36 -33.64 -20.16
N PRO A 110 16.10 -34.28 -19.23
CA PRO A 110 16.38 -33.72 -17.92
C PRO A 110 17.48 -32.65 -18.04
N ASP A 111 17.09 -31.38 -18.02
CA ASP A 111 18.04 -30.33 -17.65
C ASP A 111 18.16 -30.33 -16.13
N GLU A 112 19.30 -30.83 -15.65
CA GLU A 112 19.75 -30.73 -14.27
C GLU A 112 19.61 -29.27 -13.78
N PRO A 113 18.94 -29.03 -12.65
CA PRO A 113 18.91 -27.70 -12.07
C PRO A 113 20.33 -27.36 -11.59
N LYS A 114 20.99 -26.44 -12.32
CA LYS A 114 22.16 -25.74 -11.81
C LYS A 114 21.75 -24.98 -10.55
N ASP A 115 22.10 -25.57 -9.42
CA ASP A 115 22.00 -25.00 -8.09
C ASP A 115 22.95 -23.81 -7.98
N THR A 116 22.51 -22.65 -8.47
CA THR A 116 23.13 -21.37 -8.16
C THR A 116 22.36 -20.76 -7.01
N ALA A 117 22.44 -21.39 -5.83
CA ALA A 117 22.12 -20.74 -4.58
C ALA A 117 23.00 -19.48 -4.48
N GLU A 118 22.38 -18.30 -4.40
CA GLU A 118 23.08 -17.07 -4.06
C GLU A 118 23.84 -17.29 -2.75
N PRO A 119 25.12 -16.87 -2.62
CA PRO A 119 25.86 -17.07 -1.40
C PRO A 119 25.09 -16.43 -0.24
N LEU A 120 24.81 -17.26 0.77
CA LEU A 120 24.21 -16.85 2.02
C LEU A 120 24.95 -15.61 2.54
N PRO A 121 24.25 -14.54 2.92
CA PRO A 121 24.92 -13.31 3.32
C PRO A 121 25.78 -13.56 4.57
N PRO A 122 26.92 -12.86 4.72
CA PRO A 122 27.99 -13.21 5.67
C PRO A 122 27.64 -13.15 7.17
N TRP A 123 26.41 -12.77 7.51
CA TRP A 123 25.89 -12.74 8.89
C TRP A 123 25.22 -14.06 9.32
N ILE A 124 25.17 -15.07 8.44
CA ILE A 124 24.83 -16.44 8.82
C ILE A 124 26.06 -17.05 9.51
N ILE A 125 26.14 -16.86 10.83
CA ILE A 125 27.15 -17.48 11.68
C ILE A 125 26.70 -18.92 11.91
N GLY A 126 27.14 -19.83 11.04
CA GLY A 126 26.92 -21.26 11.22
C GLY A 126 27.74 -21.78 12.39
N THR A 127 27.13 -21.89 13.57
CA THR A 127 27.67 -22.70 14.67
C THR A 127 26.61 -23.67 15.15
N GLY A 128 26.66 -24.90 14.64
CA GLY A 128 26.01 -26.05 15.26
C GLY A 128 25.01 -26.81 14.39
N ILE A 129 25.38 -28.07 14.10
CA ILE A 129 24.58 -29.18 13.55
C ILE A 129 24.13 -28.99 12.10
N GLY A 130 24.92 -29.57 11.19
CA GLY A 130 24.56 -30.13 9.88
C GLY A 130 23.46 -29.44 9.04
N PRO A 131 23.75 -28.99 7.80
CA PRO A 131 22.76 -28.41 6.87
C PRO A 131 21.69 -29.40 6.35
N MET A 132 21.46 -30.54 7.00
CA MET A 132 20.64 -31.65 6.49
C MET A 132 19.35 -31.94 7.28
N LEU A 133 19.10 -31.31 8.44
CA LEU A 133 17.80 -31.45 9.13
C LEU A 133 17.40 -30.13 9.80
N HIS A 134 16.47 -29.43 9.17
CA HIS A 134 15.88 -28.19 9.68
C HIS A 134 15.16 -28.45 11.02
N PRO A 135 15.42 -27.70 12.10
CA PRO A 135 14.73 -27.89 13.38
C PRO A 135 13.20 -27.82 13.26
N GLU A 136 12.64 -26.97 12.39
CA GLU A 136 11.18 -26.95 12.15
C GLU A 136 10.66 -28.22 11.46
N LEU A 137 11.49 -29.00 10.76
CA LEU A 137 11.11 -30.27 10.14
C LEU A 137 11.19 -31.46 11.12
N VAL A 138 11.90 -31.31 12.24
CA VAL A 138 12.16 -32.39 13.20
C VAL A 138 11.16 -32.40 14.37
N VAL A 139 10.49 -31.28 14.64
CA VAL A 139 9.44 -31.23 15.68
C VAL A 139 8.20 -31.97 15.19
N SER A 140 8.09 -33.27 15.51
CA SER A 140 6.86 -34.04 15.37
C SER A 140 5.78 -33.48 16.29
N ASP A 141 4.58 -33.27 15.76
CA ASP A 141 3.37 -32.88 16.49
C ASP A 141 3.07 -33.91 17.60
N LYS A 142 3.63 -33.70 18.78
CA LYS A 142 3.28 -34.45 19.98
C LYS A 142 2.84 -33.48 21.06
N GLY A 143 1.56 -33.13 20.97
CA GLY A 143 0.75 -32.74 22.12
C GLY A 143 0.98 -31.35 22.68
N THR A 144 0.30 -30.34 22.13
CA THR A 144 -0.39 -29.27 22.90
C THR A 144 -1.37 -28.51 21.99
N PRO A 145 -2.42 -27.85 22.54
CA PRO A 145 -3.73 -27.76 21.91
C PRO A 145 -3.90 -26.54 20.97
N THR A 146 -4.74 -26.73 19.95
CA THR A 146 -5.42 -25.68 19.16
C THR A 146 -4.55 -24.68 18.40
N GLY A 147 -4.40 -24.94 17.09
CA GLY A 147 -3.95 -23.99 16.07
C GLY A 147 -2.44 -23.95 15.89
N GLU A 148 -1.98 -24.10 14.65
CA GLU A 148 -0.58 -24.01 14.22
C GLU A 148 0.02 -22.63 14.57
N ARG A 149 1.12 -22.60 15.36
CA ARG A 149 1.77 -21.38 15.91
C ARG A 149 3.21 -21.16 15.45
N ARG A 150 3.74 -21.98 14.54
CA ARG A 150 5.11 -21.83 14.02
C ARG A 150 5.29 -20.47 13.36
N ILE A 151 6.43 -19.84 13.60
CA ILE A 151 6.77 -18.52 13.06
C ILE A 151 6.68 -18.53 11.53
N SER A 152 7.23 -19.56 10.88
CA SER A 152 7.13 -19.75 9.43
C SER A 152 5.68 -19.75 8.94
N LYS A 153 4.82 -20.55 9.58
CA LYS A 153 3.44 -20.67 9.13
C LYS A 153 2.63 -19.40 9.38
N LEU A 154 2.82 -18.77 10.53
CA LEU A 154 2.15 -17.52 10.86
C LEU A 154 2.59 -16.35 9.97
N ALA A 155 3.84 -16.34 9.51
CA ALA A 155 4.31 -15.39 8.50
C ALA A 155 3.62 -15.62 7.15
N GLU A 156 3.46 -16.87 6.71
CA GLU A 156 2.70 -17.20 5.48
C GLU A 156 1.23 -16.80 5.57
N VAL A 157 0.58 -17.08 6.70
CA VAL A 157 -0.82 -16.70 6.95
C VAL A 157 -0.99 -15.18 6.85
N TRP A 158 -0.11 -14.44 7.52
CA TRP A 158 -0.12 -12.98 7.44
C TRP A 158 0.12 -12.49 6.01
N HIS A 159 1.08 -13.09 5.31
CA HIS A 159 1.40 -12.75 3.92
C HIS A 159 0.21 -13.00 2.97
N SER A 160 -0.52 -14.11 3.16
CA SER A 160 -1.75 -14.42 2.43
C SER A 160 -2.84 -13.39 2.72
N GLU A 161 -3.04 -12.99 3.97
CA GLU A 161 -4.04 -11.97 4.31
C GLU A 161 -3.66 -10.59 3.73
N ARG A 162 -2.38 -10.21 3.77
CA ARG A 162 -1.90 -8.99 3.11
C ARG A 162 -2.13 -9.03 1.59
N ARG A 163 -2.04 -10.21 0.96
CA ARG A 163 -2.37 -10.39 -0.47
C ARG A 163 -3.85 -10.19 -0.75
N LYS A 164 -4.74 -10.76 0.09
CA LYS A 164 -6.19 -10.50 -0.01
C LYS A 164 -6.53 -9.01 0.14
N GLN A 165 -5.81 -8.28 0.99
CA GLN A 165 -5.97 -6.82 1.12
C GLN A 165 -5.58 -6.08 -0.17
N VAL A 166 -4.60 -6.59 -0.92
CA VAL A 166 -4.28 -6.05 -2.25
C VAL A 166 -5.41 -6.32 -3.24
N GLU A 167 -5.95 -7.54 -3.26
CA GLU A 167 -7.07 -7.91 -4.14
C GLU A 167 -8.33 -7.09 -3.83
N ARG A 168 -8.55 -6.71 -2.57
CA ARG A 168 -9.62 -5.80 -2.13
C ARG A 168 -9.32 -4.32 -2.39
N GLY A 169 -8.13 -3.96 -2.87
CA GLY A 169 -7.71 -2.57 -3.09
C GLY A 169 -7.39 -1.78 -1.81
N GLU A 170 -7.31 -2.45 -0.65
CA GLU A 170 -6.96 -1.84 0.64
C GLU A 170 -5.45 -1.61 0.77
N LEU A 171 -4.65 -2.37 0.01
CA LEU A 171 -3.19 -2.33 0.00
C LEU A 171 -2.64 -2.27 -1.42
N THR A 172 -1.50 -1.60 -1.60
CA THR A 172 -0.80 -1.64 -2.90
C THR A 172 0.06 -2.91 -3.01
N LEU A 173 0.20 -3.44 -4.23
CA LEU A 173 1.13 -4.55 -4.53
C LEU A 173 2.51 -4.25 -3.94
N LYS A 174 3.06 -3.07 -4.24
CA LYS A 174 4.35 -2.64 -3.72
C LYS A 174 4.46 -2.77 -2.20
N GLN A 175 3.46 -2.30 -1.46
CA GLN A 175 3.47 -2.36 0.01
C GLN A 175 3.44 -3.82 0.51
N TRP A 176 2.65 -4.69 -0.13
CA TRP A 176 2.62 -6.12 0.19
C TRP A 176 3.99 -6.80 0.04
N SER A 177 4.67 -6.63 -1.10
CA SER A 177 6.01 -7.20 -1.29
C SER A 177 7.04 -6.57 -0.36
N GLU A 178 6.94 -5.26 -0.13
CA GLU A 178 7.77 -4.56 0.83
C GLU A 178 7.59 -5.10 2.26
N ASP A 179 6.40 -5.53 2.64
CA ASP A 179 6.14 -6.11 3.95
C ASP A 179 6.67 -7.54 4.05
N GLN A 180 6.50 -8.34 2.99
CA GLN A 180 7.05 -9.68 2.88
C GLN A 180 8.57 -9.68 3.07
N SER A 181 9.30 -8.85 2.30
CA SER A 181 10.76 -8.80 2.40
C SER A 181 11.24 -8.33 3.78
N LYS A 182 10.52 -7.43 4.44
CA LYS A 182 10.91 -6.93 5.78
C LYS A 182 10.67 -7.96 6.87
N LEU A 183 9.55 -8.69 6.82
CA LEU A 183 9.32 -9.78 7.75
C LEU A 183 10.29 -10.94 7.53
N GLN A 184 10.65 -11.22 6.28
CA GLN A 184 11.65 -12.26 5.97
C GLN A 184 12.98 -11.97 6.67
N VAL A 185 13.47 -10.72 6.64
CA VAL A 185 14.69 -10.32 7.36
C VAL A 185 14.60 -10.61 8.87
N PHE A 186 13.43 -10.43 9.48
CA PHE A 186 13.25 -10.76 10.89
C PHE A 186 13.22 -12.27 11.14
N ARG A 187 12.56 -13.04 10.26
CA ARG A 187 12.56 -14.51 10.32
C ARG A 187 13.97 -15.07 10.21
N ASP A 188 14.72 -14.62 9.21
CA ASP A 188 16.08 -15.10 9.01
C ASP A 188 16.98 -14.76 10.20
N PHE A 189 16.76 -13.61 10.84
CA PHE A 189 17.42 -13.27 12.10
C PHE A 189 17.07 -14.26 13.22
N ILE A 190 15.80 -14.60 13.41
CA ILE A 190 15.38 -15.59 14.41
C ILE A 190 16.04 -16.93 14.12
N PHE A 191 15.98 -17.39 12.87
CA PHE A 191 16.52 -18.70 12.49
C PHE A 191 18.03 -18.80 12.66
N ALA A 192 18.77 -17.74 12.30
CA ALA A 192 20.22 -17.74 12.41
C ALA A 192 20.71 -17.63 13.87
N ASN A 193 20.00 -16.89 14.73
CA ASN A 193 20.50 -16.56 16.07
C ASN A 193 19.81 -17.33 17.20
N TYR A 194 18.60 -17.85 16.98
CA TYR A 194 17.81 -18.59 17.97
C TYR A 194 17.13 -19.81 17.33
N PRO A 195 17.89 -20.84 16.92
CA PRO A 195 17.33 -22.02 16.25
C PRO A 195 16.28 -22.79 17.07
N ASN A 196 16.26 -22.60 18.39
CA ASN A 196 15.27 -23.20 19.31
C ASN A 196 13.95 -22.41 19.39
N VAL A 197 13.87 -21.22 18.80
CA VAL A 197 12.69 -20.36 18.79
C VAL A 197 11.89 -20.66 17.52
N VAL A 198 10.95 -21.60 17.65
CA VAL A 198 10.14 -22.12 16.54
C VAL A 198 8.73 -21.53 16.55
N PHE A 199 8.18 -21.28 17.75
CA PHE A 199 6.81 -20.80 17.94
C PHE A 199 6.79 -19.31 18.26
N ALA A 200 5.73 -18.61 17.82
CA ALA A 200 5.65 -17.16 17.98
C ALA A 200 5.53 -16.70 19.45
N ASP A 201 5.02 -17.55 20.35
CA ASP A 201 4.92 -17.28 21.79
C ASP A 201 6.26 -17.36 22.52
N GLN A 202 7.27 -17.99 21.90
CA GLN A 202 8.65 -18.01 22.40
C GLN A 202 9.41 -16.71 22.09
N ILE A 203 8.84 -15.79 21.31
CA ILE A 203 9.47 -14.50 21.00
C ILE A 203 9.42 -13.60 22.23
N THR A 204 10.55 -13.50 22.93
CA THR A 204 10.69 -12.68 24.13
C THR A 204 11.00 -11.21 23.79
N PRO A 205 10.75 -10.27 24.73
CA PRO A 205 11.19 -8.87 24.59
C PRO A 205 12.70 -8.74 24.35
N GLU A 206 13.50 -9.64 24.91
CA GLU A 206 14.95 -9.67 24.76
C GLU A 206 15.37 -9.94 23.30
N ILE A 207 14.76 -10.94 22.66
CA ILE A 207 15.00 -11.25 21.24
C ILE A 207 14.63 -10.04 20.35
N LEU A 208 13.53 -9.36 20.67
CA LEU A 208 13.10 -8.17 19.93
C LEU A 208 14.09 -7.01 20.08
N ASN A 209 14.64 -6.80 21.29
CA ASN A 209 15.66 -5.78 21.52
C ASN A 209 16.97 -6.13 20.80
N GLN A 210 17.41 -7.39 20.87
CA GLN A 210 18.60 -7.85 20.13
C GLN A 210 18.43 -7.69 18.62
N TYR A 211 17.25 -8.00 18.06
CA TYR A 211 16.96 -7.68 16.66
C TYR A 211 17.11 -6.18 16.38
N ARG A 212 16.52 -5.33 17.24
CA ARG A 212 16.57 -3.88 17.08
C ARG A 212 18.00 -3.35 17.10
N ASP A 213 18.82 -3.85 18.00
CA ASP A 213 20.23 -3.45 18.14
C ASP A 213 21.05 -3.92 16.93
N LYS A 214 20.84 -5.15 16.46
CA LYS A 214 21.41 -5.62 15.19
C LYS A 214 21.00 -4.76 13.99
N GLN A 215 19.75 -4.32 13.94
CA GLN A 215 19.31 -3.41 12.88
C GLN A 215 19.97 -2.02 12.97
N TRP A 216 20.35 -1.56 14.17
CA TRP A 216 21.13 -0.34 14.38
C TRP A 216 22.59 -0.50 13.95
N GLU A 217 23.22 -1.65 14.21
CA GLU A 217 24.58 -1.94 13.73
C GLU A 217 24.69 -1.77 12.20
N PHE A 218 23.66 -2.15 11.43
CA PHE A 218 23.61 -1.92 9.98
C PHE A 218 23.45 -0.44 9.58
N VAL A 219 22.96 0.43 10.46
CA VAL A 219 22.96 1.88 10.20
C VAL A 219 24.38 2.44 10.40
N ASP A 220 25.08 1.94 11.40
CA ASP A 220 26.35 2.50 11.86
C ASP A 220 27.58 1.89 11.15
N CYS A 221 27.44 0.73 10.49
CA CYS A 221 28.58 0.02 9.90
C CYS A 221 29.26 0.73 8.72
N GLY A 222 28.59 1.69 8.06
CA GLY A 222 29.20 2.51 6.99
C GLY A 222 29.68 1.75 5.74
N THR A 223 29.43 0.45 5.64
CA THR A 223 29.84 -0.42 4.52
C THR A 223 28.77 -0.50 3.43
N GLU A 224 29.03 -1.29 2.37
CA GLU A 224 28.08 -1.59 1.29
C GLU A 224 26.75 -2.18 1.78
N ASN A 225 26.75 -2.81 2.96
CA ASN A 225 25.55 -3.38 3.60
C ASN A 225 24.81 -2.40 4.52
N SER A 226 25.20 -1.13 4.53
CA SER A 226 24.58 -0.13 5.38
C SER A 226 23.12 0.15 4.99
N ILE A 227 22.26 0.38 5.98
CA ILE A 227 20.85 0.72 5.77
C ILE A 227 20.53 2.14 6.27
N GLY A 228 19.61 2.82 5.58
CA GLY A 228 19.10 4.11 6.05
C GLY A 228 18.18 3.97 7.28
N ARG A 229 18.14 5.00 8.14
CA ARG A 229 17.26 5.07 9.32
C ARG A 229 15.77 4.90 9.00
N GLU A 230 15.32 5.32 7.81
CA GLU A 230 13.95 5.08 7.34
C GLU A 230 13.68 3.58 7.10
N THR A 231 14.66 2.86 6.54
CA THR A 231 14.58 1.40 6.34
C THR A 231 14.52 0.66 7.67
N LEU A 232 15.38 1.05 8.63
CA LEU A 232 15.33 0.55 10.02
C LEU A 232 13.93 0.72 10.62
N LYS A 233 13.39 1.95 10.60
CA LYS A 233 12.04 2.23 11.12
C LYS A 233 10.99 1.34 10.50
N LYS A 234 11.02 1.16 9.17
CA LYS A 234 10.04 0.32 8.48
C LYS A 234 10.18 -1.16 8.85
N ARG A 235 11.40 -1.69 9.00
CA ARG A 235 11.63 -3.08 9.44
C ARG A 235 11.03 -3.32 10.82
N LEU A 236 11.36 -2.46 11.79
CA LEU A 236 10.81 -2.54 13.15
C LEU A 236 9.29 -2.36 13.19
N SER A 237 8.76 -1.43 12.39
CA SER A 237 7.31 -1.21 12.28
C SER A 237 6.58 -2.42 11.69
N ASN A 238 7.21 -3.12 10.77
CA ASN A 238 6.66 -4.30 10.11
C ASN A 238 6.56 -5.48 11.08
N VAL A 239 7.62 -5.73 11.88
CA VAL A 239 7.61 -6.73 12.96
C VAL A 239 6.50 -6.43 13.97
N ARG A 240 6.39 -5.17 14.41
CA ARG A 240 5.31 -4.75 15.31
C ARG A 240 3.91 -4.99 14.69
N GLN A 241 3.75 -4.69 13.41
CA GLN A 241 2.48 -4.89 12.72
C GLN A 241 2.11 -6.37 12.64
N TRP A 242 3.08 -7.24 12.36
CA TRP A 242 2.89 -8.68 12.35
C TRP A 242 2.51 -9.22 13.74
N LEU A 243 3.22 -8.84 14.80
CA LEU A 243 2.87 -9.22 16.17
C LEU A 243 1.48 -8.71 16.59
N GLY A 244 1.11 -7.50 16.16
CA GLY A 244 -0.25 -6.96 16.35
C GLY A 244 -1.31 -7.83 15.67
N PHE A 245 -1.05 -8.23 14.43
CA PHE A 245 -1.92 -9.16 13.70
C PHE A 245 -2.09 -10.50 14.45
N LEU A 246 -1.01 -11.05 15.03
CA LEU A 246 -1.08 -12.31 15.78
C LEU A 246 -1.98 -12.20 17.02
N VAL A 247 -1.91 -11.07 17.73
CA VAL A 247 -2.79 -10.81 18.88
C VAL A 247 -4.23 -10.61 18.44
N ASP A 248 -4.46 -9.82 17.39
CA ASP A 248 -5.81 -9.55 16.87
C ASP A 248 -6.53 -10.83 16.40
N HIS A 249 -5.78 -11.85 15.97
CA HIS A 249 -6.29 -13.15 15.53
C HIS A 249 -6.21 -14.25 16.61
N ASN A 250 -5.87 -13.90 17.86
CA ASN A 250 -5.75 -14.81 18.99
C ASN A 250 -4.67 -15.91 18.84
N TYR A 251 -3.65 -15.71 17.99
CA TYR A 251 -2.45 -16.55 17.98
C TYR A 251 -1.54 -16.26 19.17
N LEU A 252 -1.53 -15.01 19.64
CA LEU A 252 -0.85 -14.55 20.85
C LEU A 252 -1.87 -13.95 21.82
N ALA A 253 -1.70 -14.20 23.12
CA ALA A 253 -2.60 -13.66 24.14
C ALA A 253 -2.42 -12.14 24.33
N GLU A 254 -1.18 -11.66 24.29
CA GLU A 254 -0.86 -10.25 24.43
C GLU A 254 0.39 -9.88 23.61
N LEU A 255 0.53 -8.58 23.36
CA LEU A 255 1.73 -8.04 22.74
C LEU A 255 2.88 -8.02 23.74
N PRO A 256 4.12 -8.37 23.32
CA PRO A 256 5.31 -8.12 24.11
C PRO A 256 5.38 -6.67 24.65
N LYS A 257 5.86 -6.52 25.88
CA LYS A 257 5.99 -5.21 26.55
C LYS A 257 6.84 -4.24 25.71
N ASP A 258 6.56 -2.95 25.83
CA ASP A 258 7.27 -1.83 25.17
C ASP A 258 7.25 -1.77 23.63
N LEU A 259 6.48 -2.63 22.96
CA LEU A 259 6.27 -2.55 21.50
C LEU A 259 5.71 -1.20 21.02
N SER A 260 5.06 -0.43 21.91
CA SER A 260 4.55 0.91 21.61
C SER A 260 5.63 1.92 21.18
N LYS A 261 6.87 1.75 21.67
CA LYS A 261 8.04 2.60 21.37
C LYS A 261 9.06 1.92 20.45
N TYR A 262 8.93 0.61 20.24
CA TYR A 262 9.90 -0.22 19.51
C TYR A 262 10.34 0.33 18.15
N ALA A 263 9.38 0.73 17.31
CA ALA A 263 9.63 1.28 15.97
C ALA A 263 9.94 2.80 15.96
N ARG A 264 10.17 3.43 17.13
CA ARG A 264 10.54 4.85 17.19
C ARG A 264 12.01 5.00 16.82
N VAL A 265 12.25 5.64 15.69
CA VAL A 265 13.57 6.00 15.17
C VAL A 265 13.55 7.48 14.82
N LYS A 266 14.53 8.24 15.31
CA LYS A 266 14.70 9.64 14.93
C LYS A 266 15.22 9.69 13.50
N ILE A 267 14.41 10.26 12.60
CA ILE A 267 14.76 10.46 11.20
C ILE A 267 15.00 11.94 11.02
N ASP A 268 16.20 12.30 10.61
CA ASP A 268 16.51 13.68 10.26
C ASP A 268 15.75 14.04 8.99
N LYS A 269 15.19 15.25 8.95
CA LYS A 269 14.49 15.73 7.76
C LYS A 269 15.51 15.83 6.62
N PRO A 270 15.34 15.09 5.51
CA PRO A 270 16.30 15.14 4.43
C PRO A 270 16.33 16.56 3.85
N LYS A 271 17.52 17.07 3.57
CA LYS A 271 17.67 18.35 2.86
C LYS A 271 17.00 18.21 1.48
N PRO A 272 16.15 19.18 1.07
CA PRO A 272 15.54 19.13 -0.23
C PRO A 272 16.63 19.24 -1.32
N ILE A 273 16.52 18.39 -2.33
CA ILE A 273 17.41 18.38 -3.50
C ILE A 273 16.58 18.64 -4.76
N PHE A 274 17.16 19.43 -5.66
CA PHE A 274 16.53 19.90 -6.89
C PHE A 274 17.53 19.84 -8.04
N TRP A 275 17.03 19.73 -9.27
CA TRP A 275 17.79 20.10 -10.46
C TRP A 275 17.88 21.62 -10.57
N THR A 276 19.02 22.14 -11.00
CA THR A 276 19.19 23.54 -11.39
C THR A 276 18.64 23.79 -12.80
N ILE A 277 18.34 25.05 -13.11
CA ILE A 277 17.83 25.44 -14.44
C ILE A 277 18.82 25.06 -15.55
N ALA A 278 20.12 25.27 -15.33
CA ALA A 278 21.17 24.92 -16.30
C ALA A 278 21.23 23.41 -16.56
N GLU A 279 21.06 22.57 -15.52
CA GLU A 279 21.02 21.12 -15.67
C GLU A 279 19.77 20.66 -16.43
N ILE A 280 18.61 21.28 -16.18
CA ILE A 280 17.38 21.00 -16.92
C ILE A 280 17.56 21.35 -18.41
N LYS A 281 18.10 22.52 -18.73
CA LYS A 281 18.38 22.91 -20.14
C LYS A 281 19.30 21.90 -20.82
N LYS A 282 20.39 21.50 -20.15
CA LYS A 282 21.31 20.47 -20.66
C LYS A 282 20.62 19.12 -20.88
N LEU A 283 19.74 18.71 -19.97
CA LEU A 283 18.93 17.49 -20.13
C LEU A 283 17.99 17.61 -21.34
N ALA A 284 17.32 18.76 -21.50
CA ALA A 284 16.37 19.02 -22.58
C ALA A 284 17.05 18.98 -23.96
N GLU A 285 18.22 19.59 -24.10
CA GLU A 285 18.99 19.62 -25.36
C GLU A 285 19.41 18.23 -25.84
N GLN A 286 19.75 17.34 -24.90
CA GLN A 286 20.30 16.01 -25.22
C GLN A 286 19.25 14.90 -25.20
N ALA A 287 18.02 15.21 -24.79
CA ALA A 287 16.91 14.28 -24.74
C ALA A 287 16.40 13.94 -26.15
N THR A 288 16.01 12.69 -26.36
CA THR A 288 15.20 12.34 -27.53
C THR A 288 13.83 13.04 -27.43
N PRO A 289 13.10 13.24 -28.55
CA PRO A 289 11.70 13.65 -28.55
C PRO A 289 10.86 13.09 -27.41
N ARG A 290 10.83 11.76 -27.29
CA ARG A 290 10.08 11.05 -26.26
C ARG A 290 10.52 11.39 -24.84
N THR A 291 11.82 11.38 -24.57
CA THR A 291 12.34 11.68 -23.24
C THR A 291 12.12 13.14 -22.89
N LYS A 292 12.23 14.05 -23.87
CA LYS A 292 11.94 15.47 -23.71
C LYS A 292 10.49 15.69 -23.27
N LEU A 293 9.53 14.99 -23.90
CA LEU A 293 8.13 14.99 -23.45
C LEU A 293 7.97 14.59 -21.99
N TYR A 294 8.67 13.54 -21.54
CA TYR A 294 8.61 13.12 -20.15
C TYR A 294 9.17 14.19 -19.20
N LEU A 295 10.29 14.84 -19.56
CA LEU A 295 10.85 15.94 -18.77
C LEU A 295 9.84 17.08 -18.65
N MET A 296 9.24 17.47 -19.77
CA MET A 296 8.25 18.54 -19.84
C MET A 296 7.03 18.21 -18.98
N LEU A 297 6.42 17.02 -19.10
CA LEU A 297 5.28 16.64 -18.25
C LEU A 297 5.64 16.60 -16.74
N GLY A 298 6.88 16.25 -16.41
CA GLY A 298 7.38 16.28 -15.03
C GLY A 298 7.54 17.69 -14.44
N LEU A 299 7.89 18.69 -15.27
CA LEU A 299 8.12 20.09 -14.89
C LEU A 299 6.87 20.96 -15.04
N ASN A 300 6.12 20.77 -16.12
CA ASN A 300 4.89 21.47 -16.46
C ASN A 300 3.76 21.07 -15.51
N CYS A 301 3.48 19.76 -15.38
CA CYS A 301 2.34 19.27 -14.61
C CYS A 301 2.74 18.76 -13.21
N GLY A 302 4.03 18.78 -12.88
CA GLY A 302 4.54 18.20 -11.63
C GLY A 302 4.39 16.69 -11.57
N TRP A 303 4.25 15.98 -12.68
CA TRP A 303 3.84 14.57 -12.67
C TRP A 303 4.96 13.59 -12.34
N THR A 304 4.58 12.45 -11.75
CA THR A 304 5.46 11.29 -11.58
C THR A 304 5.37 10.36 -12.78
N GLN A 305 6.27 9.36 -12.86
CA GLN A 305 6.26 8.37 -13.94
C GLN A 305 4.90 7.67 -14.08
N LYS A 306 4.26 7.31 -12.95
CA LYS A 306 2.94 6.67 -12.95
C LYS A 306 1.85 7.60 -13.49
N ASP A 307 1.91 8.88 -13.16
CA ASP A 307 0.94 9.86 -13.64
C ASP A 307 1.06 9.98 -15.18
N ILE A 308 2.27 10.13 -15.71
CA ILE A 308 2.52 10.18 -17.17
C ILE A 308 2.06 8.88 -17.86
N ALA A 309 2.39 7.73 -17.29
CA ALA A 309 2.07 6.42 -17.89
C ALA A 309 0.58 6.06 -17.86
N THR A 310 -0.23 6.75 -17.05
CA THR A 310 -1.68 6.53 -16.91
C THR A 310 -2.51 7.68 -17.47
N LEU A 311 -1.88 8.60 -18.20
CA LEU A 311 -2.59 9.67 -18.90
C LEU A 311 -3.47 9.06 -19.99
N GLU A 312 -4.75 9.42 -20.04
CA GLU A 312 -5.68 9.01 -21.09
C GLU A 312 -6.11 10.22 -21.93
N ALA A 313 -6.49 9.98 -23.20
CA ALA A 313 -6.92 11.03 -24.11
C ALA A 313 -8.16 11.80 -23.60
N SER A 314 -9.05 11.10 -22.89
CA SER A 314 -10.28 11.63 -22.28
C SER A 314 -10.04 12.58 -21.10
N MET A 315 -8.83 12.61 -20.55
CA MET A 315 -8.46 13.52 -19.45
C MET A 315 -8.03 14.91 -19.95
N ILE A 316 -7.87 15.06 -21.27
CA ILE A 316 -7.31 16.25 -21.91
C ILE A 316 -8.43 16.94 -22.68
N ASP A 317 -8.68 18.19 -22.31
CA ASP A 317 -9.35 19.14 -23.19
C ASP A 317 -8.30 19.66 -24.18
N TRP A 318 -8.41 19.22 -25.44
CA TRP A 318 -7.43 19.51 -26.48
C TRP A 318 -7.48 20.97 -26.95
N ASP A 319 -8.62 21.63 -26.82
CA ASP A 319 -8.81 23.02 -27.23
C ASP A 319 -8.23 23.98 -26.20
N THR A 320 -8.56 23.76 -24.92
CA THR A 320 -8.05 24.60 -23.82
C THR A 320 -6.67 24.17 -23.34
N ARG A 321 -6.23 22.96 -23.73
CA ARG A 321 -4.96 22.31 -23.33
C ARG A 321 -4.92 21.97 -21.85
N ILE A 322 -6.08 21.92 -21.21
CA ILE A 322 -6.22 21.67 -19.78
C ILE A 322 -6.36 20.17 -19.56
N ILE A 323 -5.66 19.67 -18.56
CA ILE A 323 -5.81 18.30 -18.07
C ILE A 323 -6.40 18.35 -16.68
N GLU A 324 -7.48 17.60 -16.46
CA GLU A 324 -8.09 17.42 -15.15
C GLU A 324 -8.10 15.95 -14.76
N ARG A 325 -7.51 15.63 -13.60
CA ARG A 325 -7.51 14.26 -13.07
C ARG A 325 -7.32 14.18 -11.57
N GLY A 326 -7.73 13.07 -10.98
CA GLY A 326 -7.31 12.71 -9.62
C GLY A 326 -5.87 12.24 -9.59
N ARG A 327 -5.10 12.65 -8.58
CA ARG A 327 -3.74 12.16 -8.35
C ARG A 327 -3.75 10.65 -8.09
N SER A 328 -2.93 9.90 -8.82
CA SER A 328 -2.87 8.43 -8.76
C SER A 328 -2.62 7.83 -7.36
N LYS A 329 -2.07 8.60 -6.42
CA LYS A 329 -1.79 8.19 -5.04
C LYS A 329 -2.89 8.54 -4.03
N THR A 330 -3.56 9.68 -4.20
CA THR A 330 -4.43 10.26 -3.16
C THR A 330 -5.83 10.60 -3.65
N GLY A 331 -6.10 10.50 -4.96
CA GLY A 331 -7.39 10.90 -5.55
C GLY A 331 -7.66 12.40 -5.55
N VAL A 332 -6.76 13.22 -5.01
CA VAL A 332 -6.91 14.69 -4.94
C VAL A 332 -6.99 15.23 -6.37
N ARG A 333 -8.01 16.06 -6.63
CA ARG A 333 -8.21 16.76 -7.91
C ARG A 333 -6.96 17.58 -8.23
N SER A 334 -6.43 17.40 -9.44
CA SER A 334 -5.30 18.13 -9.99
C SER A 334 -5.71 18.64 -11.36
N LYS A 335 -5.39 19.92 -11.62
CA LYS A 335 -5.63 20.59 -12.89
C LYS A 335 -4.33 21.24 -13.34
N CYS A 336 -3.96 21.09 -14.61
CA CYS A 336 -2.78 21.71 -15.19
C CYS A 336 -3.03 22.07 -16.65
N ARG A 337 -2.49 23.20 -17.11
CA ARG A 337 -2.50 23.59 -18.52
C ARG A 337 -1.20 23.13 -19.17
N LEU A 338 -1.29 22.45 -20.31
CA LEU A 338 -0.11 22.07 -21.06
C LEU A 338 0.53 23.29 -21.72
N TRP A 339 1.85 23.42 -21.61
CA TRP A 339 2.61 24.33 -22.45
C TRP A 339 2.37 24.02 -23.94
N PRO A 340 2.38 25.05 -24.82
CA PRO A 340 2.30 24.87 -26.27
C PRO A 340 3.27 23.80 -26.80
N SER A 341 4.54 23.85 -26.40
CA SER A 341 5.53 22.86 -26.85
C SER A 341 5.27 21.46 -26.27
N THR A 342 4.70 21.38 -25.06
CA THR A 342 4.35 20.08 -24.45
C THR A 342 3.22 19.42 -25.22
N LEU A 343 2.18 20.18 -25.58
CA LEU A 343 1.05 19.69 -26.36
C LEU A 343 1.51 19.21 -27.74
N ALA A 344 2.24 20.03 -28.48
CA ALA A 344 2.73 19.68 -29.81
C ALA A 344 3.55 18.38 -29.79
N LEU A 345 4.40 18.21 -28.78
CA LEU A 345 5.19 17.00 -28.62
C LEU A 345 4.36 15.81 -28.16
N LEU A 346 3.35 16.01 -27.31
CA LEU A 346 2.40 14.98 -26.89
C LEU A 346 1.58 14.45 -28.07
N GLU A 347 1.13 15.33 -28.96
CA GLU A 347 0.39 14.98 -30.18
C GLU A 347 1.25 14.20 -31.17
N ARG A 348 2.54 14.53 -31.28
CA ARG A 348 3.46 13.76 -32.11
C ARG A 348 3.74 12.37 -31.56
N GLU A 349 3.83 12.26 -30.24
CA GLU A 349 4.28 11.06 -29.54
C GLU A 349 3.11 10.12 -29.14
N ARG A 350 1.87 10.60 -29.10
CA ARG A 350 0.72 9.72 -28.85
C ARG A 350 0.60 8.68 -29.98
N ARG A 351 0.18 7.45 -29.65
CA ARG A 351 -0.13 6.46 -30.69
C ARG A 351 -1.50 6.77 -31.29
N ASN A 352 -1.58 6.84 -32.62
CA ASN A 352 -2.80 7.10 -33.41
C ASN A 352 -3.94 6.07 -33.24
N ASN A 353 -3.81 5.10 -32.33
CA ASN A 353 -4.76 3.99 -32.19
C ASN A 353 -5.37 3.88 -30.78
N SER A 354 -5.26 4.92 -29.94
CA SER A 354 -6.03 4.97 -28.69
C SER A 354 -7.49 5.32 -29.03
N LYS A 355 -8.25 4.29 -29.41
CA LYS A 355 -9.71 4.32 -29.41
C LYS A 355 -10.17 4.58 -27.97
N THR A 356 -10.29 5.86 -27.59
CA THR A 356 -11.03 6.43 -26.44
C THR A 356 -10.83 5.85 -25.02
N LYS A 357 -10.17 4.71 -24.83
CA LYS A 357 -9.98 4.04 -23.54
C LYS A 357 -8.55 3.52 -23.41
N GLY A 358 -7.89 3.92 -22.33
CA GLY A 358 -6.55 3.45 -21.94
C GLY A 358 -5.42 4.45 -22.18
N PRO A 359 -4.18 4.07 -21.80
CA PRO A 359 -3.05 4.99 -21.77
C PRO A 359 -2.72 5.60 -23.14
N LEU A 360 -2.58 6.92 -23.16
CA LEU A 360 -2.23 7.73 -24.33
C LEU A 360 -0.81 7.42 -24.83
N LEU A 361 0.10 7.14 -23.89
CA LEU A 361 1.50 6.87 -24.15
C LEU A 361 1.81 5.39 -23.89
N LEU A 362 2.19 4.68 -24.95
CA LEU A 362 2.58 3.27 -24.93
C LEU A 362 4.04 3.12 -25.37
N ASN A 363 4.66 1.98 -25.04
CA ASN A 363 5.99 1.63 -25.54
C ASN A 363 5.95 1.16 -27.01
N ALA A 364 7.11 0.82 -27.57
CA ALA A 364 7.23 0.32 -28.96
C ALA A 364 6.40 -0.96 -29.24
N ASN A 365 6.09 -1.74 -28.22
CA ASN A 365 5.30 -2.98 -28.33
C ASN A 365 3.81 -2.76 -28.03
N GLY A 366 3.37 -1.51 -27.81
CA GLY A 366 1.98 -1.19 -27.48
C GLY A 366 1.57 -1.49 -26.03
N LEU A 367 2.54 -1.76 -25.15
CA LEU A 367 2.28 -1.98 -23.74
C LEU A 367 2.38 -0.66 -22.94
N PRO A 368 1.73 -0.58 -21.75
CA PRO A 368 1.84 0.58 -20.87
C PRO A 368 3.30 0.90 -20.51
N LEU A 369 3.61 2.20 -20.36
CA LEU A 369 4.95 2.65 -19.94
C LEU A 369 5.28 2.32 -18.49
N TYR A 370 4.25 2.04 -17.68
CA TYR A 370 4.37 1.64 -16.30
C TYR A 370 3.40 0.50 -15.99
N TYR A 371 3.90 -0.61 -15.45
CA TYR A 371 3.06 -1.65 -14.89
C TYR A 371 3.77 -2.38 -13.75
N GLU A 372 2.96 -2.90 -12.82
CA GLU A 372 3.40 -3.74 -11.71
C GLU A 372 2.71 -5.10 -11.88
N ARG A 373 3.49 -6.19 -11.87
CA ARG A 373 2.97 -7.56 -11.89
C ARG A 373 3.72 -8.43 -10.90
N VAL A 374 3.09 -9.47 -10.41
CA VAL A 374 3.80 -10.54 -9.69
C VAL A 374 4.31 -11.52 -10.74
N ASN A 375 5.60 -11.86 -10.71
CA ASN A 375 6.18 -12.86 -11.60
C ASN A 375 5.91 -14.29 -11.07
N ASP A 376 6.27 -15.30 -11.86
CA ASP A 376 6.04 -16.71 -11.51
C ASP A 376 6.78 -17.13 -10.22
N ARG A 377 7.82 -16.37 -9.82
CA ARG A 377 8.58 -16.55 -8.58
C ARG A 377 7.95 -15.82 -7.38
N GLY A 378 6.75 -15.26 -7.52
CA GLY A 378 6.07 -14.54 -6.44
C GLY A 378 6.65 -13.15 -6.11
N LYS A 379 7.62 -12.65 -6.88
CA LYS A 379 8.23 -11.32 -6.70
C LYS A 379 7.56 -10.28 -7.59
N ILE A 380 7.52 -9.02 -7.13
CA ILE A 380 7.02 -7.93 -7.97
C ILE A 380 8.04 -7.61 -9.06
N ALA A 381 7.59 -7.70 -10.31
CA ALA A 381 8.24 -7.12 -11.46
C ALA A 381 7.60 -5.76 -11.77
N ILE A 382 8.42 -4.71 -11.76
CA ILE A 382 8.03 -3.36 -12.14
C ILE A 382 8.70 -3.03 -13.47
N ALA A 383 7.92 -2.66 -14.47
CA ALA A 383 8.44 -2.03 -15.68
C ALA A 383 8.19 -0.54 -15.59
N ASP A 384 9.25 0.27 -15.64
CA ASP A 384 9.17 1.73 -15.63
C ASP A 384 10.02 2.27 -16.80
N ALA A 385 9.40 2.33 -17.99
CA ALA A 385 10.06 2.77 -19.20
C ALA A 385 10.53 4.22 -19.11
N ILE A 386 9.81 5.07 -18.38
CA ILE A 386 10.14 6.49 -18.20
C ILE A 386 11.41 6.63 -17.36
N ARG A 387 11.50 5.89 -16.24
CA ARG A 387 12.74 5.84 -15.45
C ARG A 387 13.90 5.36 -16.30
N PHE A 388 13.76 4.26 -17.05
CA PHE A 388 14.86 3.75 -17.87
C PHE A 388 15.31 4.73 -18.96
N SER A 389 14.37 5.43 -19.61
CA SER A 389 14.69 6.48 -20.59
C SER A 389 15.43 7.64 -19.95
N PHE A 390 15.00 8.08 -18.77
CA PHE A 390 15.65 9.15 -18.02
C PHE A 390 17.03 8.75 -17.50
N ASP A 391 17.16 7.60 -16.86
CA ASP A 391 18.41 7.09 -16.30
C ASP A 391 19.44 6.87 -17.43
N ARG A 392 19.00 6.39 -18.61
CA ARG A 392 19.86 6.30 -19.80
C ARG A 392 20.36 7.66 -20.25
N LEU A 393 19.50 8.69 -20.28
CA LEU A 393 19.91 10.06 -20.63
C LEU A 393 20.93 10.57 -19.60
N LYS A 394 20.58 10.51 -18.31
CA LYS A 394 21.40 10.97 -17.17
C LYS A 394 22.78 10.31 -17.13
N ASN A 395 22.87 9.02 -17.41
CA ASN A 395 24.10 8.23 -17.29
C ASN A 395 25.03 8.33 -18.52
N ARG A 396 24.66 9.06 -19.58
CA ARG A 396 25.56 9.31 -20.70
C ARG A 396 26.80 10.06 -20.21
N LYS A 397 27.99 9.61 -20.58
CA LYS A 397 29.29 10.21 -20.16
C LYS A 397 29.32 11.74 -20.34
N LYS A 398 28.85 12.24 -21.49
CA LYS A 398 28.78 13.69 -21.80
C LYS A 398 27.87 14.51 -20.88
N MET A 399 26.94 13.88 -20.17
CA MET A 399 26.04 14.59 -19.26
C MET A 399 26.73 14.95 -17.95
N GLY A 400 27.66 14.11 -17.46
CA GLY A 400 28.30 14.32 -16.16
C GLY A 400 27.37 14.12 -14.96
N PHE A 401 26.20 13.49 -15.15
CA PHE A 401 25.18 13.36 -14.10
C PHE A 401 25.04 11.96 -13.50
N LYS A 402 25.96 11.03 -13.79
CA LYS A 402 25.90 9.64 -13.32
C LYS A 402 25.71 9.55 -11.79
N GLU A 403 26.44 10.38 -11.05
CA GLU A 403 26.44 10.41 -9.58
C GLU A 403 25.51 11.49 -9.00
N HIS A 404 24.83 12.26 -9.86
CA HIS A 404 23.93 13.31 -9.38
C HIS A 404 22.80 12.68 -8.55
N PRO A 405 22.47 13.20 -7.35
CA PRO A 405 21.46 12.59 -6.46
C PRO A 405 20.01 12.68 -6.99
N CYS A 406 19.75 13.58 -7.95
CA CYS A 406 18.42 13.79 -8.48
C CYS A 406 18.04 12.69 -9.48
N SER A 407 16.76 12.36 -9.48
CA SER A 407 16.12 11.37 -10.35
C SER A 407 14.93 12.02 -11.05
N PHE A 408 14.26 11.31 -11.94
CA PHE A 408 13.08 11.83 -12.64
C PHE A 408 12.03 12.44 -11.68
N LYS A 409 11.81 11.82 -10.50
CA LYS A 409 10.85 12.30 -9.49
C LYS A 409 11.19 13.68 -8.91
N HIS A 410 12.44 14.12 -9.07
CA HIS A 410 12.90 15.43 -8.59
C HIS A 410 12.53 16.56 -9.54
N LEU A 411 12.12 16.28 -10.79
CA LEU A 411 11.58 17.30 -11.71
C LEU A 411 10.36 17.99 -11.11
N ARG A 412 9.43 17.20 -10.55
CA ARG A 412 8.28 17.72 -9.80
C ARG A 412 8.70 18.67 -8.67
N LYS A 413 9.75 18.31 -7.92
CA LYS A 413 10.23 19.16 -6.82
C LYS A 413 10.87 20.43 -7.35
N THR A 414 11.63 20.34 -8.44
CA THR A 414 12.22 21.50 -9.12
C THR A 414 11.14 22.47 -9.60
N GLY A 415 10.13 21.99 -10.32
CA GLY A 415 9.01 22.84 -10.76
C GLY A 415 8.26 23.48 -9.59
N ALA A 416 7.97 22.70 -8.54
CA ALA A 416 7.35 23.22 -7.32
C ALA A 416 8.19 24.30 -6.63
N ASN A 417 9.51 24.13 -6.56
CA ASN A 417 10.42 25.10 -5.97
C ASN A 417 10.48 26.42 -6.77
N GLU A 418 10.43 26.36 -8.10
CA GLU A 418 10.36 27.58 -8.91
C GLU A 418 9.02 28.31 -8.73
N ILE A 419 7.90 27.58 -8.62
CA ILE A 419 6.60 28.17 -8.28
C ILE A 419 6.63 28.77 -6.88
N GLU A 420 7.21 28.07 -5.90
CA GLU A 420 7.28 28.52 -4.51
C GLU A 420 8.06 29.83 -4.35
N LYS A 421 9.10 30.05 -5.16
CA LYS A 421 9.83 31.34 -5.20
C LYS A 421 8.97 32.51 -5.67
N ILE A 422 7.97 32.25 -6.51
CA ILE A 422 7.12 33.28 -7.10
C ILE A 422 5.86 33.48 -6.26
N ASN A 423 5.14 32.39 -5.98
CA ASN A 423 3.95 32.37 -5.18
C ASN A 423 3.83 31.06 -4.38
N PRO A 424 4.18 31.08 -3.07
CA PRO A 424 4.12 29.90 -2.20
C PRO A 424 2.74 29.25 -2.08
N GLU A 425 1.65 30.02 -2.26
CA GLU A 425 0.28 29.52 -2.12
C GLU A 425 -0.09 28.55 -3.26
N LEU A 426 0.54 28.68 -4.42
CA LEU A 426 0.26 27.85 -5.60
C LEU A 426 0.98 26.50 -5.56
N THR A 427 2.01 26.35 -4.72
CA THR A 427 2.81 25.13 -4.59
C THR A 427 1.97 23.93 -4.16
N GLY A 428 1.01 24.14 -3.25
CA GLY A 428 0.09 23.11 -2.79
C GLY A 428 -0.78 22.54 -3.93
N LEU A 429 -1.28 23.42 -4.80
CA LEU A 429 -2.09 23.07 -5.97
C LEU A 429 -1.27 22.35 -7.04
N TYR A 430 -0.08 22.86 -7.36
CA TYR A 430 0.85 22.21 -8.29
C TYR A 430 1.22 20.80 -7.82
N LEU A 431 1.46 20.64 -6.51
CA LEU A 431 1.75 19.34 -5.91
C LEU A 431 0.50 18.51 -5.60
N ALA A 432 -0.71 18.97 -5.93
CA ALA A 432 -1.98 18.29 -5.61
C ALA A 432 -1.99 17.72 -4.18
N HIS A 433 -1.49 18.52 -3.23
CA HIS A 433 -1.52 18.18 -1.82
C HIS A 433 -2.93 18.37 -1.29
N SER A 434 -3.39 17.44 -0.45
CA SER A 434 -4.69 17.57 0.20
C SER A 434 -4.58 18.68 1.24
N GLU A 435 -5.01 19.89 0.91
CA GLU A 435 -5.24 20.91 1.92
C GLU A 435 -6.62 20.72 2.54
N GLY A 436 -6.66 20.80 3.87
CA GLY A 436 -7.90 20.78 4.62
C GLY A 436 -8.72 22.03 4.31
N GLN A 437 -9.95 21.82 3.85
CA GLN A 437 -11.00 22.85 3.79
C GLN A 437 -10.74 24.12 2.96
N MET A 438 -10.18 24.01 1.75
CA MET A 438 -10.34 25.12 0.78
C MET A 438 -11.74 25.12 0.15
N LYS A 439 -12.40 26.29 0.18
CA LYS A 439 -13.70 26.52 -0.47
C LYS A 439 -13.52 26.43 -1.99
N ARG A 440 -14.30 25.57 -2.66
CA ARG A 440 -14.19 25.24 -4.11
C ARG A 440 -14.08 26.44 -5.04
N HIS A 441 -14.74 27.56 -4.74
CA HIS A 441 -14.74 28.76 -5.59
C HIS A 441 -13.39 29.49 -5.65
N TYR A 442 -12.60 29.47 -4.58
CA TYR A 442 -11.26 30.08 -4.58
C TYR A 442 -10.24 29.21 -5.33
N VAL A 443 -10.47 27.91 -5.37
CA VAL A 443 -9.57 26.94 -5.99
C VAL A 443 -9.46 27.16 -7.51
N GLU A 444 -10.54 27.58 -8.18
CA GLU A 444 -10.53 27.78 -9.63
C GLU A 444 -9.70 29.01 -10.05
N GLN A 445 -9.84 30.14 -9.33
CA GLN A 445 -9.02 31.32 -9.56
C GLN A 445 -7.53 31.04 -9.30
N GLN A 446 -7.23 30.22 -8.28
CA GLN A 446 -5.86 29.82 -8.01
C GLN A 446 -5.29 28.88 -9.09
N PHE A 447 -6.13 28.09 -9.78
CA PHE A 447 -5.67 27.32 -10.94
C PHE A 447 -5.30 28.22 -12.13
N GLU A 448 -6.08 29.26 -12.42
CA GLU A 448 -5.73 30.22 -13.47
C GLU A 448 -4.41 30.94 -13.15
N ALA A 449 -4.23 31.38 -11.90
CA ALA A 449 -2.96 31.94 -11.43
C ALA A 449 -1.80 30.93 -11.56
N LEU A 450 -2.04 29.66 -11.20
CA LEU A 450 -1.06 28.59 -11.39
C LEU A 450 -0.68 28.43 -12.86
N PHE A 451 -1.65 28.48 -13.78
CA PHE A 451 -1.36 28.32 -15.21
C PHE A 451 -0.45 29.43 -15.75
N VAL A 452 -0.68 30.67 -15.31
CA VAL A 452 0.17 31.81 -15.66
C VAL A 452 1.60 31.59 -15.18
N GLU A 453 1.79 31.13 -13.95
CA GLU A 453 3.14 30.87 -13.42
C GLU A 453 3.80 29.65 -14.06
N THR A 454 3.05 28.57 -14.32
CA THR A 454 3.60 27.40 -15.01
C THR A 454 4.00 27.72 -16.44
N ASP A 455 3.27 28.56 -17.16
CA ASP A 455 3.61 28.91 -18.55
C ASP A 455 4.97 29.64 -18.63
N LYS A 456 5.30 30.50 -17.66
CA LYS A 456 6.61 31.16 -17.60
C LYS A 456 7.77 30.16 -17.44
N LEU A 457 7.50 28.99 -16.84
CA LEU A 457 8.52 27.96 -16.64
C LEU A 457 8.95 27.30 -17.98
N GLU A 458 8.11 27.32 -19.01
CA GLU A 458 8.45 26.76 -20.33
C GLU A 458 9.71 27.41 -20.89
N SER A 459 9.72 28.74 -20.95
CA SER A 459 10.87 29.54 -21.40
C SER A 459 12.03 29.45 -20.42
N LEU A 460 11.75 29.45 -19.10
CA LEU A 460 12.79 29.34 -18.07
C LEU A 460 13.63 28.08 -18.24
N PHE A 461 12.99 26.95 -18.53
CA PHE A 461 13.64 25.66 -18.74
C PHE A 461 14.12 25.42 -20.19
N GLY A 462 13.91 26.38 -21.10
CA GLY A 462 14.41 26.32 -22.48
C GLY A 462 13.62 25.38 -23.39
N PHE A 463 12.30 25.30 -23.21
CA PHE A 463 11.41 24.52 -24.08
C PHE A 463 10.62 25.37 -25.08
N ALA A 464 10.52 26.68 -24.84
CA ALA A 464 9.86 27.65 -25.71
C ALA A 464 10.68 27.96 -26.96
#